data_AF-A0A5Q0UR14-F1
#
_entry.id   AF-A0A5Q0UR14-F1
#
_cell.length_a   1.000
_cell.length_b   1.000
_cell.length_c   1.000
_cell.angle_alpha   90.00
_cell.angle_beta   90.00
_cell.angle_gamma   90.00
#
_symmetry.space_group_name_H-M   'P 1'
#
loop_
_entity.id
_entity.type
_entity.pdbx_description
1 polymer ?
#
loop_
_entity_poly.entity_id
_entity_poly.type
_entity_poly.pdbx_seq_one_letter_code
_entity_poly.pdbx_strand_id
1 'polypeptide(L)' 'MATETPSLGTSVVLFFASLLISAVLFGDLLPNYWFSFVLFPIIAGLLYYGALSGYYYVMNDQRAE' A
#
# COMPACT_ATOMS: atom_id res chain seq x y z
N MET A 1 11.16 17.96 19.52
CA MET A 1 11.28 16.93 18.47
C MET A 1 10.01 17.04 17.65
N ALA A 2 10.06 17.68 16.47
CA ALA A 2 8.88 17.79 15.62
C ALA A 2 8.58 16.39 15.08
N THR A 3 7.48 15.79 15.54
CA THR A 3 6.99 14.54 14.96
C THR A 3 6.44 14.92 13.60
N GLU A 4 7.25 14.76 12.55
CA GLU A 4 6.76 14.92 11.19
C GLU A 4 5.65 13.89 10.98
N THR A 5 4.40 14.37 10.94
CA THR A 5 3.25 13.52 10.65
C THR A 5 3.51 12.84 9.32
N PRO A 6 3.53 11.50 9.25
CA PRO A 6 3.78 10.79 8.01
C PRO A 6 2.76 11.24 6.97
N SER A 7 3.23 11.46 5.75
CA SER A 7 2.33 11.83 4.65
C SER A 7 1.22 10.79 4.51
N LEU A 8 0.05 11.22 4.00
CA LEU A 8 -1.07 10.31 3.70
C LEU A 8 -0.59 9.09 2.90
N GLY A 9 0.32 9.30 1.96
CA GLY A 9 0.89 8.24 1.13
C GLY A 9 1.77 7.27 1.87
N THR A 10 2.65 7.78 2.73
CA THR A 10 3.48 6.94 3.61
C THR A 10 2.59 6.07 4.51
N SER A 11 1.51 6.63 5.05
CA SER A 11 0.58 5.93 5.93
C SER A 11 -0.14 4.78 5.21
N VAL A 12 -0.60 4.99 3.96
CA VAL A 12 -1.24 3.96 3.14
C VAL A 12 -0.26 2.83 2.80
N VAL A 13 0.96 3.15 2.39
CA VAL A 13 1.99 2.14 2.09
C VAL A 13 2.33 1.33 3.34
N LEU A 14 2.50 1.98 4.49
CA LEU A 14 2.79 1.31 5.76
C LEU A 14 1.63 0.38 6.19
N PHE A 15 0.38 0.80 5.98
CA PHE A 15 -0.78 -0.05 6.23
C PHE A 15 -0.74 -1.32 5.37
N PHE A 16 -0.62 -1.20 4.04
CA PHE A 16 -0.56 -2.37 3.16
C PHE A 16 0.69 -3.24 3.40
N ALA A 17 1.83 -2.64 3.70
CA ALA A 17 3.04 -3.37 4.07
C ALA A 17 2.85 -4.16 5.37
N SER A 18 2.19 -3.57 6.38
CA SER A 18 1.86 -4.29 7.62
C SER A 18 0.90 -5.47 7.36
N LEU A 19 -0.10 -5.30 6.50
CA LEU A 19 -0.99 -6.39 6.11
C LEU A 19 -0.25 -7.51 5.38
N LEU A 20 0.71 -7.16 4.50
CA LEU A 20 1.55 -8.13 3.81
C LEU A 20 2.41 -8.93 4.81
N ILE A 21 3.06 -8.24 5.75
CA ILE A 21 3.88 -8.88 6.80
C ILE A 21 2.99 -9.78 7.67
N SER A 22 1.81 -9.33 8.08
CA SER A 22 0.86 -10.16 8.81
C SER A 22 0.42 -11.38 8.01
N ALA A 23 0.14 -11.24 6.72
CA ALA A 23 -0.22 -12.36 5.85
C ALA A 23 0.92 -13.37 5.71
N VAL A 24 2.18 -12.93 5.69
CA VAL A 24 3.35 -13.83 5.64
C VAL A 24 3.57 -14.52 6.99
N LEU A 25 3.50 -13.80 8.10
CA LEU A 25 3.79 -14.34 9.43
C LEU A 25 2.69 -15.26 9.97
N PHE A 26 1.43 -14.98 9.63
CA PHE A 26 0.27 -15.72 10.12
C PHE A 26 -0.43 -16.49 9.00
N GLY A 27 0.17 -16.58 7.82
CA GLY A 27 -0.38 -17.27 6.65
C GLY A 27 -0.64 -18.75 6.91
N ASP A 28 0.22 -19.40 7.71
CA ASP A 28 0.08 -20.81 8.09
C ASP A 28 -1.14 -21.08 9.00
N LEU A 29 -1.73 -20.03 9.60
CA LEU A 29 -2.96 -20.14 10.38
C LEU A 29 -4.22 -20.04 9.50
N LEU A 30 -4.07 -19.60 8.25
CA LEU A 30 -5.17 -19.47 7.31
C LEU A 30 -5.31 -20.77 6.49
N PRO A 31 -6.54 -21.22 6.18
CA PRO A 31 -6.74 -22.27 5.19
C PRO A 31 -6.11 -21.87 3.85
N ASN A 32 -5.45 -22.79 3.15
CA ASN A 32 -4.69 -22.49 1.92
C ASN A 32 -5.44 -21.65 0.87
N TYR A 33 -6.76 -21.81 0.76
CA TYR A 33 -7.58 -21.04 -0.19
C TYR A 33 -7.85 -19.58 0.25
N TRP A 34 -7.64 -19.23 1.52
CA TRP A 34 -7.75 -17.87 2.05
C TRP A 34 -6.50 -17.03 1.82
N PHE A 35 -5.34 -17.67 1.66
CA PHE A 35 -4.08 -16.96 1.47
C PHE A 35 -4.13 -16.06 0.23
N SER A 36 -4.61 -16.60 -0.91
CA SER A 36 -4.82 -15.82 -2.13
C SER A 36 -5.90 -14.74 -1.96
N PHE A 37 -6.98 -15.03 -1.23
CA PHE A 37 -8.04 -14.05 -0.96
C PHE A 37 -7.53 -12.83 -0.18
N VAL A 38 -6.54 -13.01 0.70
CA VAL A 38 -5.92 -11.92 1.47
C VAL A 38 -4.82 -11.21 0.67
N LEU A 39 -3.98 -11.93 -0.06
CA LEU A 39 -2.85 -11.35 -0.79
C LEU A 39 -3.26 -10.53 -2.02
N PHE A 40 -4.25 -10.99 -2.78
CA PHE A 40 -4.71 -10.28 -3.98
C PHE A 40 -5.12 -8.82 -3.71
N PRO A 41 -6.00 -8.52 -2.74
CA PRO A 41 -6.40 -7.13 -2.46
C PRO A 41 -5.26 -6.28 -1.91
N ILE A 42 -4.30 -6.86 -1.17
CA ILE A 42 -3.11 -6.13 -0.68
C ILE A 42 -2.25 -5.68 -1.87
N ILE A 43 -1.95 -6.60 -2.80
CA ILE A 43 -1.16 -6.30 -4.00
C ILE A 43 -1.90 -5.30 -4.90
N ALA A 44 -3.21 -5.51 -5.12
CA ALA A 44 -4.02 -4.59 -5.91
C ALA A 44 -4.04 -3.18 -5.31
N GLY A 45 -4.17 -3.06 -3.99
CA GLY A 45 -4.12 -1.79 -3.27
C GLY A 45 -2.79 -1.06 -3.44
N LEU A 46 -1.66 -1.78 -3.33
CA LEU A 46 -0.32 -1.22 -3.55
C LEU A 46 -0.12 -0.73 -4.99
N LEU A 47 -0.53 -1.54 -5.98
CA LEU A 47 -0.42 -1.16 -7.40
C LEU A 47 -1.31 0.04 -7.73
N TYR A 48 -2.55 0.05 -7.25
CA TYR A 48 -3.47 1.15 -7.44
C TYR A 48 -2.93 2.44 -6.82
N TYR A 49 -2.45 2.37 -5.57
CA TYR A 49 -1.89 3.53 -4.89
C TYR A 49 -0.62 4.04 -5.58
N GLY A 50 0.27 3.14 -6.01
CA GLY A 50 1.47 3.50 -6.78
C GLY A 50 1.13 4.20 -8.10
N ALA A 51 0.16 3.69 -8.85
CA ALA A 51 -0.31 4.31 -10.08
C ALA A 51 -0.96 5.69 -9.84
N LEU A 52 -1.78 5.82 -8.80
CA LEU A 52 -2.42 7.08 -8.42
C LEU A 52 -1.38 8.14 -8.02
N SER A 53 -0.39 7.76 -7.22
CA SER A 53 0.71 8.64 -6.81
C SER A 53 1.51 9.13 -8.01
N GLY A 54 1.86 8.22 -8.93
CA GLY A 54 2.53 8.57 -10.18
C GLY A 54 1.70 9.51 -11.07
N TYR A 55 0.40 9.26 -11.19
CA TYR A 55 -0.51 10.12 -11.95
C TYR A 55 -0.56 11.54 -11.39
N TYR A 56 -0.71 11.69 -10.08
CA TYR A 56 -0.69 13.02 -9.45
C TYR A 56 0.66 13.71 -9.55
N TYR A 57 1.77 12.97 -9.48
CA TYR A 57 3.10 13.52 -9.68
C TYR A 57 3.26 14.11 -11.09
N VAL A 58 2.88 13.35 -12.12
CA VAL A 58 2.94 13.79 -13.53
C VAL A 58 1.99 14.96 -13.77
N MET A 59 0.76 14.93 -13.26
CA MET A 59 -0.18 16.04 -13.42
C MET A 59 0.27 17.31 -12.72
N ASN A 60 0.88 17.19 -11.54
CA ASN A 60 1.37 18.33 -10.80
C ASN A 60 2.57 18.97 -11.51
N ASP A 61 3.42 18.16 -12.13
CA ASP A 61 4.54 18.62 -12.97
C ASP A 61 4.02 19.41 -14.19
N GLN A 62 3.03 18.87 -14.92
CA GLN A 62 2.41 19.56 -16.07
C GLN A 62 1.64 20.86 -15.70
N ARG A 63 1.27 21.04 -14.43
CA ARG A 63 0.55 22.23 -13.96
C ARG A 63 1.50 23.32 -13.45
N ALA A 64 2.77 22.99 -13.23
CA ALA A 64 3.79 23.94 -12.82
C ALA A 64 4.46 24.65 -14.02
N GLU A 65 4.21 24.17 -15.25
CA GLU A 65 4.53 24.83 -16.52
C GLU A 65 3.43 25.82 -16.95
#